data_AF-A0A923DAX9-F1
#
_entry.id   AF-A0A923DAX9-F1
#
_cell.length_a   1.000
_cell.length_b   1.000
_cell.length_c   1.000
_cell.angle_alpha   90.00
_cell.angle_beta   90.00
_cell.angle_gamma   90.00
#
_symmetry.space_group_name_H-M   'P 1'
#
loop_
_entity.id
_entity.type
_entity.pdbx_description
1 polymer ?
#
loop_
_entity_poly.entity_id
_entity_poly.type
_entity_poly.pdbx_seq_one_letter_code
_entity_poly.pdbx_strand_id
1 'polypeptide(L)'
;MAKDKINILILSIFNEERLLEEIAKANEAAGAETEISATVINPLDIILKIQRNDITLKAYKRFASEGEEITANQLRDLIPQFDAIIPILDSDRAGHYGLNVVRQFQLQNIYSPASAYALENCLNEFKASQLIIKDRTEKDMPISSKLLINGPADLRQTIDLAGGYPLKCTVTKRGKKYADVLIENDESAVCLLKSVNDLESEIILSPFIRTAHEKTEYIKAIVFDGYTPKSEIIAYSVTVPFDYKNKNSLDGITAPIELDSHEKRVVGRAARLLYLDFAEITLVRDMNGLGSTIISISGKPDIEAAENATGENISAALIKHVIETIKQRRKNPKWEVDQVRKIGASENLTQLRSEILSESIKNLHNAAKRILITNRESLTGRRTSVNMSENMEISELIRNTIDELRALNLMKL
;
A
#
# COMPACT_ATOMS: atom_id res chain seq x y z
N MET A 1 26.60 23.32 -9.51
CA MET A 1 25.21 22.88 -9.77
C MET A 1 24.56 22.58 -8.42
N ALA A 2 23.28 22.91 -8.22
CA ALA A 2 22.58 22.51 -7.00
C ALA A 2 22.52 20.97 -6.97
N LYS A 3 22.83 20.36 -5.81
CA LYS A 3 22.70 18.90 -5.65
C LYS A 3 21.25 18.48 -5.87
N ASP A 4 21.03 17.36 -6.56
CA ASP A 4 19.69 16.78 -6.66
C ASP A 4 19.28 16.29 -5.26
N LYS A 5 18.18 16.78 -4.70
CA LYS A 5 17.78 16.43 -3.33
C LYS A 5 16.67 15.40 -3.37
N ILE A 6 16.72 14.37 -2.52
CA ILE A 6 15.65 13.40 -2.32
C ILE A 6 15.33 13.36 -0.83
N ASN A 7 14.12 13.76 -0.48
CA ASN A 7 13.66 13.79 0.91
C ASN A 7 12.54 12.77 1.12
N ILE A 8 12.74 11.86 2.07
CA ILE A 8 11.82 10.74 2.33
C ILE A 8 11.15 10.94 3.69
N LEU A 9 9.82 10.91 3.73
CA LEU A 9 9.05 10.85 4.97
C LEU A 9 8.81 9.38 5.33
N ILE A 10 9.28 8.93 6.49
CA ILE A 10 8.90 7.63 7.05
C ILE A 10 7.76 7.89 8.05
N LEU A 11 6.60 7.34 7.77
CA LEU A 11 5.41 7.51 8.59
C LEU A 11 5.28 6.30 9.53
N SER A 12 5.79 6.44 10.75
CA SER A 12 5.83 5.37 11.77
C SER A 12 5.63 5.93 13.17
N ILE A 13 5.07 5.11 14.06
CA ILE A 13 5.03 5.39 15.50
C ILE A 13 6.35 5.05 16.22
N PHE A 14 7.25 4.33 15.55
CA PHE A 14 8.59 3.97 16.02
C PHE A 14 9.67 4.82 15.32
N ASN A 15 10.92 4.73 15.79
CA ASN A 15 12.03 5.53 15.27
C ASN A 15 12.62 5.00 13.95
N GLU A 16 12.34 3.75 13.56
CA GLU A 16 12.78 3.16 12.28
C GLU A 16 14.31 3.28 12.03
N GLU A 17 15.12 3.06 13.07
CA GLU A 17 16.58 3.24 13.03
C GLU A 17 17.24 2.45 11.90
N ARG A 18 16.80 1.19 11.69
CA ARG A 18 17.29 0.33 10.60
C ARG A 18 17.11 0.95 9.21
N LEU A 19 15.97 1.57 8.94
CA LEU A 19 15.71 2.24 7.66
C LEU A 19 16.54 3.53 7.54
N LEU A 20 16.67 4.30 8.63
CA LEU A 20 17.48 5.51 8.65
C LEU A 20 18.96 5.22 8.37
N GLU A 21 19.50 4.13 8.92
CA GLU A 21 20.87 3.67 8.64
C GLU A 21 21.08 3.35 7.16
N GLU A 22 20.15 2.62 6.52
CA GLU A 22 20.27 2.30 5.10
C GLU A 22 20.11 3.54 4.20
N ILE A 23 19.31 4.52 4.61
CA ILE A 23 19.22 5.81 3.92
C ILE A 23 20.53 6.59 4.04
N ALA A 24 21.17 6.59 5.21
CA ALA A 24 22.48 7.22 5.40
C ALA A 24 23.55 6.58 4.50
N LYS A 25 23.60 5.25 4.45
CA LYS A 25 24.48 4.51 3.53
C LYS A 25 24.20 4.82 2.06
N ALA A 26 22.92 4.90 1.67
CA ALA A 26 22.54 5.27 0.32
C ALA A 26 22.94 6.70 -0.05
N ASN A 27 22.86 7.64 0.89
CA ASN A 27 23.32 9.02 0.73
C ASN A 27 24.85 9.09 0.54
N GLU A 28 25.61 8.36 1.35
CA GLU A 28 27.07 8.27 1.19
C GLU A 28 27.46 7.69 -0.18
N ALA A 29 26.79 6.62 -0.61
CA ALA A 29 27.02 5.99 -1.90
C ALA A 29 26.65 6.90 -3.10
N ALA A 30 25.67 7.79 -2.94
CA ALA A 30 25.27 8.73 -4.00
C ALA A 30 26.28 9.87 -4.23
N GLY A 31 27.18 10.10 -3.28
CA GLY A 31 28.29 11.05 -3.43
C GLY A 31 27.87 12.52 -3.56
N ALA A 32 28.58 13.26 -4.43
CA ALA A 32 28.38 14.71 -4.53
C ALA A 32 27.16 15.13 -5.36
N GLU A 33 26.56 14.23 -6.14
CA GLU A 33 25.52 14.55 -7.13
C GLU A 33 24.11 14.58 -6.53
N THR A 34 23.81 13.64 -5.63
CA THR A 34 22.49 13.53 -4.97
C THR A 34 22.65 13.63 -3.46
N GLU A 35 21.80 14.42 -2.81
CA GLU A 35 21.64 14.48 -1.36
C GLU A 35 20.36 13.75 -0.98
N ILE A 36 20.46 12.69 -0.19
CA ILE A 36 19.32 11.87 0.24
C ILE A 36 19.16 12.06 1.75
N SER A 37 17.95 12.40 2.18
CA SER A 37 17.63 12.56 3.59
C SER A 37 16.28 11.93 3.93
N ALA A 38 16.07 11.62 5.20
CA ALA A 38 14.80 11.13 5.69
C ALA A 38 14.38 11.76 7.02
N THR A 39 13.08 11.77 7.26
CA THR A 39 12.49 12.20 8.53
C THR A 39 11.44 11.20 8.94
N VAL A 40 11.46 10.78 10.20
CA VAL A 40 10.42 9.95 10.79
C VAL A 40 9.42 10.84 11.51
N ILE A 41 8.12 10.66 11.23
CA ILE A 41 7.06 11.39 11.91
C ILE A 41 5.96 10.41 12.30
N ASN A 42 5.52 10.50 13.56
CA ASN A 42 4.34 9.80 14.01
C ASN A 42 3.11 10.31 13.26
N PRO A 43 2.30 9.45 12.62
CA PRO A 43 1.11 9.91 11.92
C PRO A 43 0.19 10.76 12.79
N LEU A 44 0.09 10.48 14.09
CA LEU A 44 -0.75 11.24 15.02
C LEU A 44 -0.25 12.66 15.30
N ASP A 45 1.01 12.96 14.95
CA ASP A 45 1.58 14.31 15.05
C ASP A 45 1.34 15.14 13.80
N ILE A 46 0.65 14.62 12.78
CA ILE A 46 0.39 15.36 11.53
C ILE A 46 -1.03 15.91 11.54
N ILE A 47 -1.19 17.21 11.32
CA ILE A 47 -2.46 17.89 11.15
C ILE A 47 -2.69 18.10 9.66
N LEU A 48 -3.80 17.58 9.13
CA LEU A 48 -4.18 17.74 7.74
C LEU A 48 -5.11 18.94 7.59
N LYS A 49 -4.86 19.77 6.57
CA LYS A 49 -5.70 20.92 6.25
C LYS A 49 -6.15 20.89 4.81
N ILE A 50 -7.45 21.05 4.61
CA ILE A 50 -8.07 21.40 3.34
C ILE A 50 -8.43 22.88 3.42
N GLN A 51 -7.99 23.66 2.44
CA GLN A 51 -8.24 25.10 2.41
C GLN A 51 -9.29 25.41 1.33
N ARG A 52 -10.32 26.17 1.71
CA ARG A 52 -11.36 26.61 0.77
C ARG A 52 -10.74 27.37 -0.41
N ASN A 53 -11.12 26.99 -1.63
CA ASN A 53 -10.67 27.58 -2.90
C ASN A 53 -9.16 27.46 -3.18
N ASP A 54 -8.46 26.58 -2.47
CA ASP A 54 -7.06 26.27 -2.68
C ASP A 54 -6.94 24.75 -2.90
N ILE A 55 -6.39 24.37 -4.05
CA ILE A 55 -6.22 22.95 -4.40
C ILE A 55 -4.92 22.37 -3.84
N THR A 56 -4.10 23.20 -3.19
CA THR A 56 -2.95 22.72 -2.42
C THR A 56 -3.46 22.18 -1.09
N LEU A 57 -3.21 20.89 -0.87
CA LEU A 57 -3.39 20.27 0.43
C LEU A 57 -2.20 20.64 1.30
N LYS A 58 -2.41 20.74 2.61
CA LYS A 58 -1.34 21.10 3.55
C LYS A 58 -1.28 20.13 4.70
N ALA A 59 -0.09 19.76 5.12
CA ALA A 59 0.12 18.91 6.28
C ALA A 59 1.07 19.62 7.23
N TYR A 60 0.76 19.66 8.51
CA TYR A 60 1.58 20.35 9.49
C TYR A 60 2.01 19.40 10.59
N LYS A 61 3.26 19.46 11.01
CA LYS A 61 3.70 18.76 12.22
C LYS A 61 3.19 19.53 13.45
N ARG A 62 2.53 18.83 14.36
CA ARG A 62 2.22 19.32 15.70
C ARG A 62 3.53 19.41 16.47
N PHE A 63 3.87 20.60 16.94
CA PHE A 63 4.94 20.82 17.91
C PHE A 63 4.27 21.07 19.25
N ALA A 64 4.13 20.06 20.10
CA ALA A 64 3.62 20.28 21.44
C ALA A 64 4.48 19.53 22.46
N SER A 65 5.26 20.27 23.22
CA SER A 65 5.42 20.04 24.66
C SER A 65 4.01 20.01 25.27
N GLU A 66 3.69 19.09 26.18
CA GLU A 66 2.41 19.13 26.89
C GLU A 66 2.19 20.53 27.52
N GLY A 67 1.09 21.19 27.15
CA GLY A 67 0.65 22.45 27.77
C GLY A 67 0.96 23.75 26.99
N GLU A 68 1.67 23.73 25.86
CA GLU A 68 1.90 24.94 25.06
C GLU A 68 0.88 25.12 23.93
N GLU A 69 0.29 26.32 23.83
CA GLU A 69 -0.54 26.71 22.69
C GLU A 69 0.34 26.95 21.46
N ILE A 70 0.09 26.19 20.39
CA ILE A 70 0.81 26.35 19.11
C ILE A 70 0.26 27.57 18.38
N THR A 71 1.13 28.53 18.08
CA THR A 71 0.75 29.67 17.22
C THR A 71 0.82 29.29 15.75
N ALA A 72 -0.11 29.80 14.93
CA ALA A 72 -0.21 29.46 13.49
C ALA A 72 1.07 29.72 12.68
N ASN A 73 1.96 30.60 13.16
CA ASN A 73 3.23 30.95 12.51
C ASN A 73 4.34 29.91 12.73
N GLN A 74 4.15 28.94 13.61
CA GLN A 74 5.13 27.87 13.90
C GLN A 74 4.88 26.59 13.07
N LEU A 75 3.74 26.49 12.40
CA LEU A 75 3.36 25.33 11.60
C LEU A 75 3.94 25.44 10.18
N ARG A 76 5.01 24.69 9.90
CA ARG A 76 5.56 24.55 8.55
C ARG A 76 4.79 23.47 7.78
N ASP A 77 4.42 23.77 6.54
CA ASP A 77 3.80 22.80 5.64
C ASP A 77 4.82 21.73 5.25
N LEU A 78 4.52 20.48 5.56
CA LEU A 78 5.36 19.32 5.36
C LEU A 78 5.37 18.87 3.90
N ILE A 79 4.26 19.02 3.16
CA ILE A 79 4.10 18.39 1.85
C ILE A 79 5.19 18.80 0.85
N PRO A 80 5.53 20.09 0.68
CA PRO A 80 6.54 20.50 -0.31
C PRO A 80 7.96 20.03 0.03
N GLN A 81 8.18 19.42 1.19
CA GLN A 81 9.50 19.05 1.68
C GLN A 81 9.90 17.63 1.29
N PHE A 82 8.96 16.78 0.83
CA PHE A 82 9.20 15.36 0.61
C PHE A 82 8.94 14.95 -0.84
N ASP A 83 9.65 13.93 -1.30
CA ASP A 83 9.50 13.30 -2.61
C ASP A 83 8.80 11.94 -2.52
N ALA A 84 8.91 11.29 -1.36
CA ALA A 84 8.23 10.05 -1.05
C ALA A 84 7.77 9.98 0.41
N ILE A 85 6.72 9.19 0.64
CA ILE A 85 6.24 8.78 1.95
C ILE A 85 6.23 7.26 2.05
N ILE A 86 7.02 6.69 2.96
CA ILE A 86 7.07 5.26 3.28
C ILE A 86 6.14 5.01 4.48
N PRO A 87 4.98 4.36 4.28
CA PRO A 87 4.03 4.11 5.37
C PRO A 87 4.39 2.83 6.12
N ILE A 88 4.82 2.97 7.38
CA ILE A 88 4.99 1.86 8.31
C ILE A 88 3.82 1.91 9.31
N LEU A 89 2.63 1.55 8.81
CA LEU A 89 1.37 1.72 9.51
C LEU A 89 0.85 0.38 10.06
N ASP A 90 0.54 0.35 11.35
CA ASP A 90 -0.16 -0.77 11.97
C ASP A 90 -1.68 -0.72 11.71
N SER A 91 -2.43 -1.75 12.08
CA SER A 91 -3.91 -1.77 11.99
C SER A 91 -4.61 -1.04 13.15
N ASP A 92 -3.86 -0.20 13.87
CA ASP A 92 -4.30 0.50 15.07
C ASP A 92 -4.84 1.90 14.76
N ARG A 93 -5.08 2.71 15.81
CA ARG A 93 -5.55 4.09 15.64
C ARG A 93 -4.59 4.92 14.80
N ALA A 94 -3.28 4.77 15.03
CA ALA A 94 -2.25 5.53 14.31
C ALA A 94 -2.25 5.15 12.83
N GLY A 95 -2.45 3.88 12.50
CA GLY A 95 -2.61 3.39 11.14
C GLY A 95 -3.77 4.00 10.38
N HIS A 96 -4.97 3.95 10.94
CA HIS A 96 -6.17 4.51 10.29
C HIS A 96 -6.04 6.01 10.04
N TYR A 97 -5.46 6.75 11.00
CA TYR A 97 -5.17 8.16 10.78
C TYR A 97 -4.06 8.35 9.73
N GLY A 98 -3.02 7.53 9.78
CA GLY A 98 -1.92 7.50 8.84
C GLY A 98 -2.36 7.27 7.39
N LEU A 99 -3.40 6.48 7.13
CA LEU A 99 -3.97 6.34 5.79
C LEU A 99 -4.44 7.67 5.19
N ASN A 100 -5.04 8.53 6.02
CA ASN A 100 -5.45 9.87 5.57
C ASN A 100 -4.22 10.75 5.28
N VAL A 101 -3.15 10.61 6.06
CA VAL A 101 -1.88 11.30 5.81
C VAL A 101 -1.30 10.84 4.47
N VAL A 102 -1.14 9.53 4.27
CA VAL A 102 -0.63 8.98 3.00
C VAL A 102 -1.45 9.47 1.82
N ARG A 103 -2.79 9.40 1.91
CA ARG A 103 -3.69 9.90 0.85
C ARG A 103 -3.46 11.37 0.55
N GLN A 104 -3.34 12.21 1.58
CA GLN A 104 -3.13 13.65 1.40
C GLN A 104 -1.81 13.97 0.70
N PHE A 105 -0.74 13.24 1.03
CA PHE A 105 0.55 13.36 0.36
C PHE A 105 0.49 12.86 -1.09
N GLN A 106 -0.16 11.73 -1.34
CA GLN A 106 -0.34 11.19 -2.69
C GLN A 106 -1.17 12.11 -3.58
N LEU A 107 -2.21 12.75 -3.04
CA LEU A 107 -3.01 13.80 -3.70
C LEU A 107 -2.26 15.12 -3.92
N GLN A 108 -0.97 15.16 -3.59
CA GLN A 108 -0.02 16.22 -3.94
C GLN A 108 1.20 15.66 -4.69
N ASN A 109 1.00 14.53 -5.38
CA ASN A 109 2.00 13.86 -6.21
C ASN A 109 3.25 13.35 -5.47
N ILE A 110 3.17 13.13 -4.15
CA ILE A 110 4.24 12.48 -3.39
C ILE A 110 4.14 10.96 -3.56
N TYR A 111 5.25 10.32 -3.94
CA TYR A 111 5.28 8.88 -4.18
C TYR A 111 5.11 8.09 -2.88
N SER A 112 4.44 6.94 -2.95
CA SER A 112 4.40 5.98 -1.85
C SER A 112 4.55 4.56 -2.38
N PRO A 113 5.42 3.72 -1.78
CA PRO A 113 5.56 2.32 -2.18
C PRO A 113 4.33 1.47 -1.79
N ALA A 114 3.47 1.99 -0.90
CA ALA A 114 2.17 1.40 -0.61
C ALA A 114 1.11 2.52 -0.53
N SER A 115 0.29 2.64 -1.59
CA SER A 115 -0.73 3.71 -1.65
C SER A 115 -1.78 3.60 -0.55
N ALA A 116 -2.41 4.71 -0.17
CA ALA A 116 -3.51 4.71 0.79
C ALA A 116 -4.67 3.81 0.34
N TYR A 117 -4.97 3.79 -0.97
CA TYR A 117 -5.98 2.90 -1.55
C TYR A 117 -5.60 1.42 -1.38
N ALA A 118 -4.35 1.08 -1.68
CA ALA A 118 -3.86 -0.29 -1.56
C ALA A 118 -3.84 -0.77 -0.11
N LEU A 119 -3.34 0.08 0.80
CA LEU A 119 -3.33 -0.20 2.23
C LEU A 119 -4.74 -0.39 2.78
N GLU A 120 -5.71 0.44 2.38
CA GLU A 120 -7.13 0.25 2.76
C GLU A 120 -7.71 -1.05 2.25
N ASN A 121 -7.36 -1.47 1.03
CA ASN A 121 -7.79 -2.77 0.51
C ASN A 121 -7.16 -3.92 1.31
N CYS A 122 -5.91 -3.79 1.76
CA CYS A 122 -5.24 -4.81 2.56
C CYS A 122 -5.80 -4.93 3.98
N LEU A 123 -6.31 -3.83 4.57
CA LEU A 123 -6.98 -3.88 5.88
C LEU A 123 -8.27 -4.72 5.83
N ASN A 124 -8.93 -4.81 4.68
CA ASN A 124 -10.10 -5.66 4.51
C ASN A 124 -9.74 -6.90 3.66
N GLU A 125 -9.35 -7.98 4.34
CA GLU A 125 -8.91 -9.23 3.71
C GLU A 125 -9.94 -9.84 2.75
N PHE A 126 -11.24 -9.70 3.07
CA PHE A 126 -12.31 -10.17 2.19
C PHE A 126 -12.38 -9.35 0.90
N LYS A 127 -12.34 -8.02 1.01
CA LYS A 127 -12.30 -7.11 -0.15
C LYS A 127 -11.05 -7.34 -1.00
N ALA A 128 -9.88 -7.48 -0.40
CA ALA A 128 -8.66 -7.84 -1.13
C ALA A 128 -8.85 -9.13 -1.93
N SER A 129 -9.49 -10.14 -1.33
CA SER A 129 -9.77 -11.41 -2.00
C SER A 129 -10.73 -11.26 -3.18
N GLN A 130 -11.76 -10.42 -3.04
CA GLN A 130 -12.69 -10.09 -4.13
C GLN A 130 -11.98 -9.39 -5.31
N LEU A 131 -11.05 -8.48 -5.01
CA LEU A 131 -10.29 -7.76 -6.04
C LEU A 131 -9.39 -8.69 -6.85
N ILE A 132 -8.80 -9.69 -6.19
CA ILE A 132 -7.93 -10.68 -6.82
C ILE A 132 -8.73 -11.65 -7.68
N ILE A 133 -9.81 -12.23 -7.14
CA ILE A 133 -10.58 -13.26 -7.85
C ILE A 133 -11.38 -12.71 -9.04
N LYS A 134 -11.72 -11.40 -9.01
CA LYS A 134 -12.39 -10.75 -10.14
C LYS A 134 -11.46 -10.63 -11.36
N ASP A 135 -10.15 -10.72 -11.19
CA ASP A 135 -9.23 -10.74 -12.33
C ASP A 135 -9.40 -12.03 -13.14
N ARG A 136 -9.92 -11.89 -14.37
CA ARG A 136 -10.16 -13.00 -15.28
C ARG A 136 -9.00 -13.27 -16.25
N THR A 137 -7.92 -12.48 -16.15
CA THR A 137 -6.82 -12.52 -17.12
C THR A 137 -5.80 -13.61 -16.82
N GLU A 138 -5.64 -13.98 -15.55
CA GLU A 138 -4.86 -15.13 -15.12
C GLU A 138 -5.85 -16.23 -14.72
N LYS A 139 -5.84 -17.36 -15.46
CA LYS A 139 -6.68 -18.50 -15.11
C LYS A 139 -6.27 -18.97 -13.72
N ASP A 140 -7.25 -18.92 -12.81
CA ASP A 140 -7.20 -19.52 -11.49
C ASP A 140 -6.14 -18.92 -10.56
N MET A 141 -6.25 -17.62 -10.24
CA MET A 141 -5.56 -17.04 -9.07
C MET A 141 -5.91 -17.88 -7.82
N PRO A 142 -4.93 -18.57 -7.19
CA PRO A 142 -5.23 -19.53 -6.14
C PRO A 142 -5.38 -18.78 -4.81
N ILE A 143 -6.60 -18.36 -4.49
CA ILE A 143 -6.91 -17.65 -3.25
C ILE A 143 -7.75 -18.51 -2.32
N SER A 144 -7.51 -18.41 -1.01
CA SER A 144 -8.28 -19.17 -0.04
C SER A 144 -9.76 -18.82 -0.11
N SER A 145 -10.61 -19.84 -0.05
CA SER A 145 -12.06 -19.66 0.05
C SER A 145 -12.40 -18.92 1.33
N LYS A 146 -13.32 -17.95 1.24
CA LYS A 146 -13.74 -17.12 2.37
C LYS A 146 -15.25 -16.93 2.34
N LEU A 147 -15.87 -17.02 3.52
CA LEU A 147 -17.25 -16.61 3.74
C LEU A 147 -17.26 -15.36 4.61
N LEU A 148 -17.94 -14.31 4.15
CA LEU A 148 -18.24 -13.13 4.95
C LEU A 148 -19.66 -13.27 5.51
N ILE A 149 -19.79 -13.20 6.83
CA ILE A 149 -21.05 -13.40 7.54
C ILE A 149 -21.35 -12.15 8.38
N ASN A 150 -22.61 -11.75 8.37
CA ASN A 150 -23.14 -10.68 9.22
C ASN A 150 -24.31 -11.22 10.04
N GLY A 151 -24.19 -11.19 11.37
CA GLY A 151 -25.24 -11.63 12.29
C GLY A 151 -25.44 -13.15 12.39
N PRO A 152 -26.54 -13.60 13.01
CA PRO A 152 -26.74 -15.01 13.34
C PRO A 152 -27.11 -15.81 12.08
N ALA A 153 -26.12 -16.46 11.49
CA ALA A 153 -26.31 -17.43 10.42
C ALA A 153 -26.69 -18.81 10.99
N ASP A 154 -27.36 -19.65 10.19
CA ASP A 154 -27.45 -21.08 10.49
C ASP A 154 -26.03 -21.65 10.49
N LEU A 155 -25.51 -21.89 11.69
CA LEU A 155 -24.13 -22.27 11.93
C LEU A 155 -23.73 -23.48 11.08
N ARG A 156 -24.60 -24.49 11.00
CA ARG A 156 -24.26 -25.76 10.33
C ARG A 156 -24.13 -25.57 8.83
N GLN A 157 -25.10 -24.92 8.20
CA GLN A 157 -25.02 -24.59 6.77
C GLN A 157 -23.83 -23.69 6.46
N THR A 158 -23.52 -22.76 7.38
CA THR A 158 -22.38 -21.84 7.22
C THR A 158 -21.04 -22.58 7.26
N ILE A 159 -20.88 -23.54 8.17
CA ILE A 159 -19.69 -24.41 8.24
C ILE A 159 -19.58 -25.27 6.99
N ASP A 160 -20.67 -25.88 6.55
CA ASP A 160 -20.69 -26.72 5.35
C ASP A 160 -20.30 -25.90 4.10
N LEU A 161 -20.80 -24.67 3.97
CA LEU A 161 -20.41 -23.73 2.92
C LEU A 161 -18.93 -23.31 3.01
N ALA A 162 -18.35 -23.31 4.22
CA ALA A 162 -16.96 -22.95 4.45
C ALA A 162 -15.99 -24.11 4.14
N GLY A 163 -16.53 -25.31 3.85
CA GLY A 163 -15.75 -26.52 3.57
C GLY A 163 -15.52 -27.43 4.78
N GLY A 164 -16.22 -27.21 5.89
CA GLY A 164 -16.07 -28.02 7.11
C GLY A 164 -14.84 -27.66 7.95
N TYR A 165 -14.62 -28.40 9.04
CA TYR A 165 -13.52 -28.15 9.97
C TYR A 165 -12.17 -28.73 9.49
N PRO A 166 -11.04 -28.17 9.96
CA PRO A 166 -10.92 -26.97 10.79
C PRO A 166 -11.07 -25.66 9.99
N LEU A 167 -11.66 -24.64 10.63
CA LEU A 167 -11.87 -23.32 10.05
C LEU A 167 -11.07 -22.26 10.83
N LYS A 168 -10.54 -21.29 10.11
CA LYS A 168 -10.05 -20.04 10.67
C LYS A 168 -11.18 -19.01 10.68
N CYS A 169 -11.45 -18.43 11.84
CA CYS A 169 -12.47 -17.42 12.06
C CYS A 169 -11.83 -16.09 12.45
N THR A 170 -11.91 -15.12 11.53
CA THR A 170 -11.40 -13.78 11.72
C THR A 170 -12.56 -12.83 12.01
N VAL A 171 -12.52 -12.16 13.16
CA VAL A 171 -13.53 -11.18 13.58
C VAL A 171 -13.03 -9.78 13.24
N THR A 172 -13.80 -9.07 12.43
CA THR A 172 -13.45 -7.71 11.98
C THR A 172 -14.55 -6.71 12.30
N LYS A 173 -14.19 -5.48 12.69
CA LYS A 173 -15.15 -4.36 12.76
C LYS A 173 -14.54 -3.17 12.04
N ARG A 174 -15.23 -2.69 10.99
CA ARG A 174 -14.78 -1.59 10.13
C ARG A 174 -13.35 -1.82 9.57
N GLY A 175 -13.05 -3.05 9.16
CA GLY A 175 -11.74 -3.43 8.62
C GLY A 175 -10.62 -3.62 9.65
N LYS A 176 -10.87 -3.41 10.94
CA LYS A 176 -9.91 -3.75 11.99
C LYS A 176 -10.11 -5.21 12.42
N LYS A 177 -9.02 -5.99 12.46
CA LYS A 177 -9.01 -7.35 13.03
C LYS A 177 -9.03 -7.28 14.57
N TYR A 178 -10.01 -7.94 15.19
CA TYR A 178 -10.17 -8.02 16.65
C TYR A 178 -9.73 -9.36 17.20
N ALA A 179 -10.05 -10.43 16.47
CA ALA A 179 -9.71 -11.79 16.86
C ALA A 179 -9.43 -12.62 15.62
N ASP A 180 -8.57 -13.61 15.80
CA ASP A 180 -8.25 -14.59 14.77
C ASP A 180 -8.16 -15.95 15.47
N VAL A 181 -9.15 -16.81 15.27
CA VAL A 181 -9.39 -17.99 16.11
C VAL A 181 -9.56 -19.23 15.23
N LEU A 182 -8.93 -20.34 15.64
CA LEU A 182 -9.15 -21.65 15.04
C LEU A 182 -10.42 -22.30 15.62
N ILE A 183 -11.28 -22.79 14.74
CA ILE A 183 -12.49 -23.54 15.07
C ILE A 183 -12.29 -24.99 14.60
N GLU A 184 -12.37 -25.94 15.51
CA GLU A 184 -12.06 -27.36 15.24
C GLU A 184 -13.30 -28.26 15.25
N ASN A 185 -14.40 -27.82 15.87
CA ASN A 185 -15.62 -28.58 16.05
C ASN A 185 -16.85 -27.69 16.31
N ASP A 186 -18.03 -28.28 16.26
CA ASP A 186 -19.31 -27.59 16.47
C ASP A 186 -19.40 -26.85 17.80
N GLU A 187 -18.90 -27.41 18.90
CA GLU A 187 -18.93 -26.77 20.21
C GLU A 187 -18.13 -25.45 20.20
N SER A 188 -16.91 -25.48 19.63
CA SER A 188 -16.06 -24.30 19.49
C SER A 188 -16.69 -23.25 18.56
N ALA A 189 -17.37 -23.68 17.50
CA ALA A 189 -18.03 -22.79 16.55
C ALA A 189 -19.25 -22.10 17.16
N VAL A 190 -20.11 -22.86 17.86
CA VAL A 190 -21.27 -22.32 18.60
C VAL A 190 -20.82 -21.30 19.64
N CYS A 191 -19.80 -21.64 20.43
CA CYS A 191 -19.29 -20.77 21.48
C CYS A 191 -18.77 -19.44 20.92
N LEU A 192 -17.93 -19.51 19.87
CA LEU A 192 -17.33 -18.34 19.27
C LEU A 192 -18.35 -17.45 18.56
N LEU A 193 -19.18 -18.01 17.66
CA LEU A 193 -20.12 -17.20 16.89
C LEU A 193 -21.18 -16.54 17.81
N LYS A 194 -21.61 -17.21 18.88
CA LYS A 194 -22.49 -16.58 19.89
C LYS A 194 -21.82 -15.43 20.62
N SER A 195 -20.54 -15.59 20.98
CA SER A 195 -19.78 -14.57 21.71
C SER A 195 -19.50 -13.31 20.88
N VAL A 196 -19.47 -13.46 19.55
CA VAL A 196 -19.16 -12.36 18.61
C VAL A 196 -20.43 -11.66 18.09
N ASN A 197 -21.60 -12.31 18.19
CA ASN A 197 -22.86 -11.81 17.64
C ASN A 197 -23.30 -10.43 18.18
N ASP A 198 -22.89 -10.09 19.41
CA ASP A 198 -23.26 -8.82 20.04
C ASP A 198 -22.34 -7.64 19.66
N LEU A 199 -21.32 -7.85 18.81
CA LEU A 199 -20.25 -6.86 18.59
C LEU A 199 -20.46 -5.90 17.40
N GLU A 200 -21.58 -5.96 16.66
CA GLU A 200 -21.74 -5.29 15.34
C GLU A 200 -20.50 -5.53 14.44
N SER A 201 -20.00 -6.76 14.45
CA SER A 201 -18.78 -7.17 13.76
C SER A 201 -19.12 -8.04 12.55
N GLU A 202 -18.25 -7.99 11.55
CA GLU A 202 -18.22 -8.92 10.43
C GLU A 202 -17.35 -10.12 10.79
N ILE A 203 -17.74 -11.31 10.33
CA ILE A 203 -16.99 -12.55 10.55
C ILE A 203 -16.55 -13.09 9.20
N ILE A 204 -15.26 -13.39 9.08
CA ILE A 204 -14.67 -14.07 7.93
C ILE A 204 -14.32 -15.49 8.35
N LEU A 205 -14.97 -16.49 7.73
CA LEU A 205 -14.59 -17.89 7.87
C LEU A 205 -13.78 -18.33 6.65
N SER A 206 -12.71 -19.10 6.88
CA SER A 206 -11.89 -19.68 5.83
C SER A 206 -11.39 -21.07 6.21
N PRO A 207 -11.14 -21.98 5.26
CA PRO A 207 -10.49 -23.25 5.55
C PRO A 207 -9.12 -23.02 6.21
N PHE A 208 -8.84 -23.76 7.28
CA PHE A 208 -7.50 -23.79 7.85
C PHE A 208 -6.63 -24.79 7.07
N ILE A 209 -5.73 -24.27 6.24
CA ILE A 209 -4.86 -25.09 5.37
C ILE A 209 -3.68 -25.61 6.19
N ARG A 210 -3.63 -26.92 6.43
CA ARG A 210 -2.52 -27.60 7.10
C ARG A 210 -1.44 -27.97 6.08
N THR A 211 -0.18 -27.66 6.38
CA THR A 211 0.98 -28.08 5.55
C THR A 211 1.71 -29.32 6.07
N ALA A 212 1.45 -29.71 7.33
CA ALA A 212 1.89 -30.97 7.94
C ALA A 212 0.98 -31.34 9.12
N HIS A 213 1.12 -32.57 9.65
CA HIS A 213 0.28 -33.10 10.73
C HIS A 213 0.26 -32.23 12.01
N GLU A 214 1.36 -31.56 12.36
CA GLU A 214 1.53 -30.81 13.63
C GLU A 214 2.06 -29.37 13.45
N LYS A 215 2.17 -28.89 12.20
CA LYS A 215 2.70 -27.56 11.91
C LYS A 215 2.09 -26.99 10.63
N THR A 216 2.07 -25.68 10.55
CA THR A 216 1.73 -24.94 9.32
C THR A 216 2.94 -24.10 8.91
N GLU A 217 3.35 -24.25 7.65
CA GLU A 217 4.42 -23.48 7.03
C GLU A 217 3.78 -22.42 6.13
N TYR A 218 3.92 -21.17 6.53
CA TYR A 218 3.52 -20.02 5.75
C TYR A 218 4.70 -19.55 4.92
N ILE A 219 4.50 -19.34 3.64
CA ILE A 219 5.52 -18.75 2.76
C ILE A 219 5.20 -17.27 2.65
N LYS A 220 6.12 -16.42 3.08
CA LYS A 220 6.02 -14.97 2.97
C LYS A 220 6.92 -14.49 1.84
N ALA A 221 6.31 -13.87 0.83
CA ALA A 221 6.98 -13.33 -0.33
C ALA A 221 6.92 -11.80 -0.29
N ILE A 222 8.08 -11.16 -0.10
CA ILE A 222 8.23 -9.72 -0.22
C ILE A 222 8.43 -9.38 -1.70
N VAL A 223 7.55 -8.54 -2.23
CA VAL A 223 7.54 -8.09 -3.62
C VAL A 223 8.00 -6.64 -3.67
N PHE A 224 8.97 -6.36 -4.54
CA PHE A 224 9.41 -5.01 -4.92
C PHE A 224 9.05 -4.74 -6.38
N ASP A 225 8.77 -3.49 -6.73
CA ASP A 225 8.28 -3.11 -8.07
C ASP A 225 7.01 -3.89 -8.47
N GLY A 226 6.05 -3.99 -7.54
CA GLY A 226 4.81 -4.76 -7.71
C GLY A 226 3.93 -4.28 -8.88
N TYR A 227 4.18 -3.08 -9.42
CA TYR A 227 3.48 -2.57 -10.59
C TYR A 227 3.87 -3.26 -11.90
N THR A 228 4.99 -3.99 -11.96
CA THR A 228 5.51 -4.58 -13.21
C THR A 228 5.45 -6.10 -13.24
N PRO A 229 5.45 -6.75 -14.43
CA PRO A 229 5.59 -8.20 -14.56
C PRO A 229 6.93 -8.78 -14.10
N LYS A 230 7.92 -7.94 -13.82
CA LYS A 230 9.29 -8.34 -13.51
C LYS A 230 9.69 -7.93 -12.08
N SER A 231 8.71 -7.90 -11.18
CA SER A 231 8.93 -7.63 -9.77
C SER A 231 10.03 -8.52 -9.19
N GLU A 232 10.90 -7.92 -8.40
CA GLU A 232 11.87 -8.65 -7.59
C GLU A 232 11.14 -9.24 -6.38
N ILE A 233 11.43 -10.50 -6.06
CA ILE A 233 10.73 -11.24 -5.01
C ILE A 233 11.74 -11.94 -4.12
N ILE A 234 11.69 -11.63 -2.83
CA ILE A 234 12.45 -12.30 -1.78
C ILE A 234 11.47 -13.07 -0.91
N ALA A 235 11.74 -14.34 -0.63
CA ALA A 235 10.80 -15.19 0.10
C ALA A 235 11.46 -15.94 1.26
N TYR A 236 10.68 -16.09 2.33
CA TYR A 236 11.05 -16.87 3.51
C TYR A 236 9.83 -17.65 4.00
N SER A 237 10.05 -18.76 4.67
CA SER A 237 9.00 -19.50 5.34
C SER A 237 8.94 -19.15 6.83
N VAL A 238 7.75 -19.26 7.41
CA VAL A 238 7.48 -19.16 8.84
C VAL A 238 6.71 -20.42 9.23
N THR A 239 7.37 -21.30 9.97
CA THR A 239 6.78 -22.54 10.47
C THR A 239 6.23 -22.34 11.88
N VAL A 240 4.92 -22.54 12.04
CA VAL A 240 4.23 -22.38 13.32
C VAL A 240 3.71 -23.75 13.80
N PRO A 241 4.01 -24.16 15.05
CA PRO A 241 3.42 -25.35 15.66
C PRO A 241 1.90 -25.24 15.77
N PHE A 242 1.22 -26.38 15.81
CA PHE A 242 -0.24 -26.46 15.81
C PHE A 242 -0.93 -25.83 17.04
N ASP A 243 -0.23 -25.58 18.15
CA ASP A 243 -0.85 -25.01 19.37
C ASP A 243 -1.16 -23.52 19.23
N TYR A 244 -2.20 -23.21 18.45
CA TYR A 244 -2.70 -21.87 18.14
C TYR A 244 -3.41 -21.21 19.34
N LYS A 245 -3.43 -21.85 20.51
CA LYS A 245 -4.25 -21.41 21.65
C LYS A 245 -3.80 -20.09 22.28
N ASN A 246 -2.64 -19.51 21.94
CA ASN A 246 -2.12 -18.39 22.74
C ASN A 246 -1.13 -17.41 22.10
N LYS A 247 -1.16 -17.10 20.79
CA LYS A 247 -0.27 -16.02 20.26
C LYS A 247 -0.91 -15.13 19.19
N ASN A 248 -0.86 -13.82 19.45
CA ASN A 248 -1.19 -12.74 18.50
C ASN A 248 -0.06 -12.47 17.49
N SER A 249 1.06 -13.20 17.56
CA SER A 249 2.19 -13.16 16.63
C SER A 249 2.53 -14.57 16.15
N LEU A 250 2.89 -14.70 14.87
CA LEU A 250 3.47 -15.94 14.32
C LEU A 250 4.93 -16.04 14.81
N ASP A 251 5.13 -16.29 16.11
CA ASP A 251 6.45 -16.65 16.65
C ASP A 251 6.81 -18.06 16.15
N GLY A 252 7.20 -18.13 14.87
CA GLY A 252 7.54 -19.35 14.16
C GLY A 252 9.02 -19.44 13.87
N ILE A 253 9.47 -20.63 13.49
CA ILE A 253 10.82 -20.82 12.99
C ILE A 253 10.85 -20.31 11.55
N THR A 254 11.76 -19.37 11.28
CA THR A 254 11.91 -18.77 9.95
C THR A 254 13.07 -19.38 9.17
N ALA A 255 12.92 -19.53 7.86
CA ALA A 255 13.96 -20.04 6.97
C ALA A 255 13.86 -19.42 5.58
N PRO A 256 14.97 -19.28 4.82
CA PRO A 256 14.89 -18.84 3.43
C PRO A 256 14.18 -19.90 2.59
N ILE A 257 13.41 -19.49 1.58
CA ILE A 257 12.72 -20.42 0.69
C ILE A 257 12.68 -19.90 -0.75
N GLU A 258 12.85 -20.80 -1.71
CA GLU A 258 12.67 -20.47 -3.12
C GLU A 258 11.22 -20.69 -3.57
N LEU A 259 10.70 -19.69 -4.27
CA LEU A 259 9.42 -19.78 -4.98
C LEU A 259 9.62 -20.40 -6.36
N ASP A 260 8.70 -21.26 -6.76
CA ASP A 260 8.65 -21.75 -8.13
C ASP A 260 8.18 -20.67 -9.12
N SER A 261 8.24 -20.97 -10.43
CA SER A 261 7.86 -20.01 -11.47
C SER A 261 6.37 -19.62 -11.43
N HIS A 262 5.50 -20.51 -10.97
CA HIS A 262 4.07 -20.25 -10.82
C HIS A 262 3.81 -19.36 -9.60
N GLU A 263 4.40 -19.67 -8.44
CA GLU A 263 4.33 -18.87 -7.22
C GLU A 263 4.82 -17.45 -7.46
N LYS A 264 5.97 -17.27 -8.14
CA LYS A 264 6.49 -15.93 -8.49
C LYS A 264 5.50 -15.10 -9.33
N ARG A 265 4.84 -15.73 -10.31
CA ARG A 265 3.81 -15.05 -11.11
C ARG A 265 2.60 -14.67 -10.26
N VAL A 266 2.11 -15.59 -9.44
CA VAL A 266 0.95 -15.40 -8.56
C VAL A 266 1.19 -14.26 -7.56
N VAL A 267 2.33 -14.25 -6.85
CA VAL A 267 2.61 -13.19 -5.87
C VAL A 267 2.81 -11.83 -6.53
N GLY A 268 3.54 -11.77 -7.65
CA GLY A 268 3.71 -10.53 -8.41
C GLY A 268 2.40 -10.00 -8.98
N ARG A 269 1.50 -10.90 -9.44
CA ARG A 269 0.15 -10.53 -9.90
C ARG A 269 -0.70 -9.99 -8.76
N ALA A 270 -0.69 -10.65 -7.61
CA ALA A 270 -1.47 -10.24 -6.44
C ALA A 270 -1.09 -8.82 -5.96
N ALA A 271 0.21 -8.53 -5.86
CA ALA A 271 0.71 -7.19 -5.54
C ALA A 271 0.22 -6.15 -6.56
N ARG A 272 0.31 -6.48 -7.85
CA ARG A 272 -0.13 -5.60 -8.95
C ARG A 272 -1.62 -5.28 -8.91
N LEU A 273 -2.46 -6.29 -8.67
CA LEU A 273 -3.92 -6.14 -8.62
C LEU A 273 -4.38 -5.26 -7.46
N LEU A 274 -3.63 -5.26 -6.37
CA LEU A 274 -3.90 -4.42 -5.20
C LEU A 274 -3.18 -3.08 -5.23
N TYR A 275 -2.41 -2.79 -6.29
CA TYR A 275 -1.66 -1.55 -6.45
C TYR A 275 -0.65 -1.32 -5.30
N LEU A 276 0.07 -2.37 -4.95
CA LEU A 276 1.19 -2.33 -4.01
C LEU A 276 2.51 -2.39 -4.78
N ASP A 277 3.38 -1.41 -4.56
CA ASP A 277 4.73 -1.42 -5.13
C ASP A 277 5.71 -2.22 -4.26
N PHE A 278 5.47 -2.16 -2.95
CA PHE A 278 6.12 -2.94 -1.92
C PHE A 278 5.04 -3.69 -1.13
N ALA A 279 5.11 -5.03 -1.13
CA ALA A 279 4.07 -5.89 -0.56
C ALA A 279 4.64 -7.13 0.09
N GLU A 280 3.90 -7.71 1.04
CA GLU A 280 4.12 -9.06 1.53
C GLU A 280 2.89 -9.90 1.16
N ILE A 281 3.11 -10.95 0.36
CA ILE A 281 2.10 -11.92 -0.03
C ILE A 281 2.36 -13.21 0.74
N THR A 282 1.36 -13.69 1.48
CA THR A 282 1.48 -14.93 2.22
C THR A 282 0.78 -16.07 1.48
N LEU A 283 1.54 -17.12 1.20
CA LEU A 283 1.08 -18.36 0.57
C LEU A 283 1.12 -19.52 1.57
N VAL A 284 0.31 -20.54 1.29
CA VAL A 284 0.40 -21.87 1.90
C VAL A 284 0.40 -22.92 0.79
N ARG A 285 1.34 -23.87 0.84
CA ARG A 285 1.36 -25.03 -0.05
C ARG A 285 0.43 -26.10 0.52
N ASP A 286 -0.71 -26.33 -0.12
CA ASP A 286 -1.65 -27.36 0.33
C ASP A 286 -1.05 -28.77 0.19
N MET A 287 -1.19 -29.60 1.22
CA MET A 287 -0.77 -31.01 1.20
C MET A 287 -1.63 -31.88 0.28
N ASN A 288 -2.86 -31.47 -0.01
CA ASN A 288 -3.82 -32.27 -0.79
C ASN A 288 -3.69 -32.06 -2.31
N GLY A 289 -2.65 -31.34 -2.75
CA GLY A 289 -2.32 -31.19 -4.17
C GLY A 289 -3.11 -30.09 -4.89
N LEU A 290 -3.84 -29.21 -4.19
CA LEU A 290 -4.47 -28.03 -4.79
C LEU A 290 -3.46 -26.92 -5.14
N GLY A 291 -2.20 -27.05 -4.73
CA GLY A 291 -1.12 -26.12 -5.02
C GLY A 291 -1.01 -24.97 -4.01
N SER A 292 -0.20 -23.97 -4.35
CA SER A 292 0.09 -22.82 -3.49
C SER A 292 -1.08 -21.85 -3.49
N THR A 293 -1.62 -21.54 -2.31
CA THR A 293 -2.80 -20.70 -2.11
C THR A 293 -2.43 -19.41 -1.37
N ILE A 294 -2.82 -18.25 -1.92
CA ILE A 294 -2.77 -16.95 -1.23
C ILE A 294 -3.76 -16.97 -0.08
N ILE A 295 -3.26 -16.70 1.12
CA ILE A 295 -4.08 -16.54 2.32
C ILE A 295 -4.25 -15.08 2.71
N SER A 296 -3.18 -14.27 2.66
CA SER A 296 -3.20 -12.87 3.08
C SER A 296 -2.23 -12.01 2.28
N ILE A 297 -2.50 -10.71 2.26
CA ILE A 297 -1.67 -9.69 1.60
C ILE A 297 -1.56 -8.47 2.51
N SER A 298 -0.34 -7.96 2.64
CA SER A 298 -0.03 -6.77 3.44
C SER A 298 0.77 -5.76 2.62
N GLY A 299 0.45 -4.47 2.78
CA GLY A 299 1.30 -3.37 2.32
C GLY A 299 2.35 -2.91 3.33
N LYS A 300 2.46 -3.61 4.47
CA LYS A 300 3.54 -3.48 5.46
C LYS A 300 4.22 -4.84 5.63
N PRO A 301 5.26 -5.13 4.83
CA PRO A 301 6.08 -6.32 5.00
C PRO A 301 6.82 -6.34 6.33
N ASP A 302 7.03 -7.54 6.87
CA ASP A 302 7.86 -7.73 8.07
C ASP A 302 9.33 -7.80 7.67
N ILE A 303 9.95 -6.62 7.59
CA ILE A 303 11.34 -6.44 7.14
C ILE A 303 12.31 -7.17 8.06
N GLU A 304 12.16 -7.03 9.38
CA GLU A 304 13.07 -7.66 10.35
C GLU A 304 13.01 -9.19 10.27
N ALA A 305 11.82 -9.78 10.22
CA ALA A 305 11.68 -11.22 10.08
C ALA A 305 12.31 -11.72 8.77
N ALA A 306 12.13 -10.99 7.67
CA ALA A 306 12.71 -11.36 6.38
C ALA A 306 14.24 -11.25 6.36
N GLU A 307 14.82 -10.18 6.91
CA GLU A 307 16.29 -10.02 7.01
C GLU A 307 16.89 -11.14 7.87
N ASN A 308 16.27 -11.44 9.01
CA ASN A 308 16.72 -12.51 9.91
C ASN A 308 16.62 -13.90 9.27
N ALA A 309 15.57 -14.15 8.47
CA ALA A 309 15.36 -15.44 7.84
C ALA A 309 16.26 -15.68 6.62
N THR A 310 16.49 -14.64 5.81
CA THR A 310 17.16 -14.76 4.51
C THR A 310 18.63 -14.34 4.53
N GLY A 311 19.01 -13.47 5.47
CA GLY A 311 20.30 -12.78 5.46
C GLY A 311 20.40 -11.68 4.38
N GLU A 312 19.33 -11.44 3.62
CA GLU A 312 19.27 -10.37 2.62
C GLU A 312 18.93 -9.02 3.28
N ASN A 313 19.47 -7.92 2.76
CA ASN A 313 19.22 -6.58 3.29
C ASN A 313 17.96 -5.97 2.64
N ILE A 314 16.80 -6.39 3.13
CA ILE A 314 15.47 -5.97 2.67
C ILE A 314 15.29 -4.45 2.81
N SER A 315 15.82 -3.87 3.90
CA SER A 315 15.80 -2.42 4.14
C SER A 315 16.52 -1.67 3.02
N ALA A 316 17.73 -2.09 2.66
CA ALA A 316 18.49 -1.49 1.56
C ALA A 316 17.77 -1.63 0.21
N ALA A 317 17.17 -2.80 -0.05
CA ALA A 317 16.40 -3.03 -1.27
C ALA A 317 15.18 -2.09 -1.36
N LEU A 318 14.45 -1.87 -0.26
CA LEU A 318 13.34 -0.92 -0.20
C LEU A 318 13.81 0.51 -0.47
N ILE A 319 14.87 0.96 0.21
CA ILE A 319 15.40 2.32 0.04
C ILE A 319 15.87 2.55 -1.39
N LYS A 320 16.58 1.57 -1.97
CA LYS A 320 17.00 1.60 -3.37
C LYS A 320 15.80 1.73 -4.31
N HIS A 321 14.78 0.89 -4.13
CA HIS A 321 13.56 0.91 -4.95
C HIS A 321 12.85 2.27 -4.89
N VAL A 322 12.72 2.86 -3.70
CA VAL A 322 12.11 4.18 -3.50
C VAL A 322 12.90 5.26 -4.22
N ILE A 323 14.23 5.30 -4.06
CA ILE A 323 15.10 6.29 -4.71
C ILE A 323 15.04 6.18 -6.24
N GLU A 324 15.15 4.96 -6.77
CA GLU A 324 15.08 4.72 -8.21
C GLU A 324 13.72 5.14 -8.78
N THR A 325 12.63 4.84 -8.07
CA THR A 325 11.28 5.24 -8.45
C THR A 325 11.11 6.76 -8.47
N ILE A 326 11.62 7.48 -7.47
CA ILE A 326 11.61 8.96 -7.46
C ILE A 326 12.36 9.51 -8.67
N LYS A 327 13.56 8.98 -8.96
CA LYS A 327 14.36 9.39 -10.12
C LYS A 327 13.63 9.13 -11.44
N GLN A 328 12.92 8.01 -11.55
CA GLN A 328 12.09 7.70 -12.73
C GLN A 328 10.90 8.66 -12.86
N ARG A 329 10.19 8.95 -11.76
CA ARG A 329 9.05 9.88 -11.75
C ARG A 329 9.44 11.30 -12.15
N ARG A 330 10.61 11.78 -11.69
CA ARG A 330 11.15 13.09 -12.11
C ARG A 330 11.43 13.17 -13.61
N LYS A 331 11.82 12.04 -14.23
CA LYS A 331 12.08 11.95 -15.67
C LYS A 331 10.81 11.71 -16.50
N ASN A 332 9.78 11.10 -15.91
CA ASN A 332 8.53 10.77 -16.60
C ASN A 332 7.31 11.27 -15.80
N PRO A 333 6.73 12.43 -16.17
CA PRO A 333 5.51 12.96 -15.56
C PRO A 333 4.29 12.04 -15.68
N LYS A 334 4.30 11.08 -16.63
CA LYS A 334 3.24 10.09 -16.84
C LYS A 334 3.48 8.78 -16.09
N TRP A 335 4.53 8.68 -15.27
CA TRP A 335 4.95 7.42 -14.65
C TRP A 335 3.80 6.69 -13.96
N GLU A 336 2.96 7.40 -13.20
CA GLU A 336 1.86 6.81 -12.46
C GLU A 336 0.74 6.27 -13.39
N VAL A 337 0.42 7.03 -14.45
CA VAL A 337 -0.52 6.60 -15.49
C VAL A 337 0.03 5.37 -16.23
N ASP A 338 1.33 5.35 -16.52
CA ASP A 338 1.99 4.24 -17.20
C ASP A 338 1.98 2.97 -16.33
N GLN A 339 2.18 3.08 -15.02
CA GLN A 339 2.06 1.93 -14.11
C GLN A 339 0.63 1.39 -14.11
N VAL A 340 -0.39 2.25 -13.99
CA VAL A 340 -1.80 1.83 -14.03
C VAL A 340 -2.17 1.17 -15.36
N ARG A 341 -1.59 1.61 -16.48
CA ARG A 341 -1.79 0.96 -17.80
C ARG A 341 -1.21 -0.46 -17.82
N LYS A 342 -0.05 -0.69 -17.23
CA LYS A 342 0.61 -2.02 -17.19
C LYS A 342 -0.19 -3.07 -16.40
N ILE A 343 -1.10 -2.65 -15.52
CA ILE A 343 -1.99 -3.55 -14.75
C ILE A 343 -3.03 -4.24 -15.66
N GLY A 344 -3.38 -3.63 -16.80
CA GLY A 344 -4.37 -4.14 -17.76
C GLY A 344 -5.78 -3.55 -17.59
N ALA A 345 -6.73 -3.90 -18.47
CA ALA A 345 -8.09 -3.35 -18.53
C ALA A 345 -9.07 -4.04 -17.55
N SER A 346 -8.73 -4.14 -16.27
CA SER A 346 -9.67 -4.61 -15.24
C SER A 346 -10.61 -3.47 -14.83
N GLU A 347 -11.92 -3.70 -14.84
CA GLU A 347 -12.98 -2.73 -14.48
C GLU A 347 -12.81 -2.09 -13.10
N ASN A 348 -12.14 -2.78 -12.15
CA ASN A 348 -11.90 -2.27 -10.79
C ASN A 348 -10.95 -1.06 -10.77
N LEU A 349 -10.17 -0.86 -11.82
CA LEU A 349 -9.29 0.30 -11.96
C LEU A 349 -10.06 1.56 -12.35
N THR A 350 -11.37 1.53 -12.61
CA THR A 350 -12.10 2.76 -12.97
C THR A 350 -12.09 3.78 -11.83
N GLN A 351 -12.17 3.32 -10.58
CA GLN A 351 -12.12 4.20 -9.41
C GLN A 351 -10.70 4.70 -9.13
N LEU A 352 -9.69 3.81 -9.13
CA LEU A 352 -8.28 4.19 -9.02
C LEU A 352 -7.84 5.11 -10.19
N ARG A 353 -8.27 4.80 -11.42
CA ARG A 353 -8.05 5.63 -12.61
C ARG A 353 -8.77 6.96 -12.48
N SER A 354 -9.97 7.03 -11.91
CA SER A 354 -10.65 8.31 -11.67
C SER A 354 -9.94 9.17 -10.63
N GLU A 355 -9.40 8.56 -9.57
CA GLU A 355 -8.60 9.25 -8.54
C GLU A 355 -7.26 9.75 -9.14
N ILE A 356 -6.56 8.91 -9.89
CA ILE A 356 -5.29 9.24 -10.57
C ILE A 356 -5.49 10.20 -11.75
N LEU A 357 -6.59 10.10 -12.51
CA LEU A 357 -6.97 11.10 -13.51
C LEU A 357 -7.28 12.43 -12.85
N SER A 358 -7.96 12.43 -11.70
CA SER A 358 -8.25 13.69 -10.98
C SER A 358 -6.95 14.39 -10.59
N GLU A 359 -5.91 13.64 -10.24
CA GLU A 359 -4.57 14.13 -9.94
C GLU A 359 -3.86 14.69 -11.19
N SER A 360 -3.94 13.98 -12.31
CA SER A 360 -3.39 14.41 -13.59
C SER A 360 -4.11 15.67 -14.12
N ILE A 361 -5.44 15.74 -13.99
CA ILE A 361 -6.28 16.89 -14.32
C ILE A 361 -5.93 18.09 -13.42
N LYS A 362 -5.70 17.88 -12.11
CA LYS A 362 -5.24 18.95 -11.21
C LYS A 362 -3.87 19.48 -11.59
N ASN A 363 -2.93 18.60 -11.95
CA ASN A 363 -1.59 19.00 -12.39
C ASN A 363 -1.65 19.82 -13.69
N LEU A 364 -2.49 19.42 -14.64
CA LEU A 364 -2.78 20.21 -15.84
C LEU A 364 -3.46 21.53 -15.55
N HIS A 365 -4.44 21.54 -14.64
CA HIS A 365 -5.12 22.75 -14.22
C HIS A 365 -4.14 23.73 -13.59
N ASN A 366 -3.24 23.26 -12.72
CA ASN A 366 -2.19 24.05 -12.10
C ASN A 366 -1.19 24.59 -13.13
N ALA A 367 -0.74 23.75 -14.06
CA ALA A 367 0.17 24.16 -15.14
C ALA A 367 -0.48 25.22 -16.04
N ALA A 368 -1.72 25.00 -16.47
CA ALA A 368 -2.50 25.94 -17.26
C ALA A 368 -2.74 27.27 -16.53
N LYS A 369 -3.02 27.22 -15.22
CA LYS A 369 -3.22 28.41 -14.38
C LYS A 369 -1.93 29.22 -14.24
N ARG A 370 -0.77 28.57 -14.08
CA ARG A 370 0.55 29.22 -14.06
C ARG A 370 0.85 29.91 -15.40
N ILE A 371 0.55 29.26 -16.53
CA ILE A 371 0.68 29.88 -17.86
C ILE A 371 -0.24 31.09 -17.99
N LEU A 372 -1.51 30.97 -17.62
CA LEU A 372 -2.48 32.07 -17.72
C LEU A 372 -2.04 33.29 -16.89
N ILE A 373 -1.53 33.06 -15.68
CA ILE A 373 -0.97 34.13 -14.84
C ILE A 373 0.26 34.75 -15.52
N THR A 374 1.19 33.93 -16.00
CA THR A 374 2.43 34.39 -16.63
C THR A 374 2.18 35.18 -17.92
N ASN A 375 1.26 34.71 -18.76
CA ASN A 375 0.84 35.41 -19.97
C ASN A 375 0.06 36.69 -19.65
N ARG A 376 -0.75 36.71 -18.59
CA ARG A 376 -1.45 37.93 -18.13
C ARG A 376 -0.47 38.97 -17.57
N GLU A 377 0.54 38.55 -16.82
CA GLU A 377 1.61 39.43 -16.34
C GLU A 377 2.44 40.00 -17.50
N SER A 378 2.68 39.22 -18.55
CA SER A 378 3.32 39.70 -19.79
C SER A 378 2.45 40.71 -20.54
N LEU A 379 1.14 40.42 -20.70
CA LEU A 379 0.19 41.33 -21.36
C LEU A 379 -0.03 42.65 -20.59
N THR A 380 0.10 42.62 -19.27
CA THR A 380 0.04 43.83 -18.41
C THR A 380 1.39 44.56 -18.28
N GLY A 381 2.43 44.11 -18.99
CA GLY A 381 3.76 44.73 -18.97
C GLY A 381 4.55 44.52 -17.68
N ARG A 382 4.10 43.65 -16.77
CA ARG A 382 4.79 43.32 -15.52
C ARG A 382 5.91 42.29 -15.70
N ARG A 383 6.00 41.64 -16.86
CA ARG A 383 7.07 40.70 -17.25
C ARG A 383 7.41 40.85 -18.73
N THR A 384 8.70 40.78 -19.06
CA THR A 384 9.23 41.11 -20.40
C THR A 384 9.39 39.92 -21.34
N SER A 385 9.26 38.67 -20.87
CA SER A 385 9.36 37.48 -21.74
C SER A 385 8.35 36.38 -21.39
N VAL A 386 7.77 35.80 -22.43
CA VAL A 386 6.96 34.57 -22.36
C VAL A 386 7.87 33.42 -22.76
N ASN A 387 8.02 32.41 -21.88
CA ASN A 387 8.86 31.26 -22.14
C ASN A 387 8.13 30.28 -23.08
N MET A 388 8.39 30.38 -24.39
CA MET A 388 7.65 29.61 -25.39
C MET A 388 7.82 28.09 -25.27
N SER A 389 8.96 27.60 -24.75
CA SER A 389 9.19 26.15 -24.58
C SER A 389 8.26 25.54 -23.53
N GLU A 390 8.10 26.21 -22.38
CA GLU A 390 7.19 25.77 -21.31
C GLU A 390 5.74 25.75 -21.79
N ASN A 391 5.32 26.74 -22.59
CA ASN A 391 3.97 26.77 -23.16
C ASN A 391 3.72 25.62 -24.17
N MET A 392 4.76 25.20 -24.88
CA MET A 392 4.67 24.12 -25.86
C MET A 392 4.61 22.75 -25.18
N GLU A 393 5.46 22.50 -24.18
CA GLU A 393 5.42 21.29 -23.36
C GLU A 393 4.07 21.11 -22.65
N ILE A 394 3.50 22.19 -22.10
CA ILE A 394 2.20 22.10 -21.42
C ILE A 394 1.04 21.91 -22.41
N SER A 395 1.11 22.50 -23.62
CA SER A 395 0.11 22.25 -24.67
C SER A 395 0.15 20.80 -25.16
N GLU A 396 1.32 20.19 -25.20
CA GLU A 396 1.50 18.77 -25.52
C GLU A 396 0.99 17.87 -24.39
N LEU A 397 1.23 18.28 -23.13
CA LEU A 397 0.68 17.60 -21.95
C LEU A 397 -0.86 17.62 -21.94
N ILE A 398 -1.48 18.77 -22.23
CA ILE A 398 -2.95 18.91 -22.31
C ILE A 398 -3.54 18.01 -23.40
N ARG A 399 -2.96 18.01 -24.61
CA ARG A 399 -3.42 17.16 -25.70
C ARG A 399 -3.35 15.69 -25.34
N ASN A 400 -2.21 15.26 -24.78
CA ASN A 400 -2.02 13.89 -24.35
C ASN A 400 -3.04 13.44 -23.30
N THR A 401 -3.40 14.32 -22.36
CA THR A 401 -4.40 13.97 -21.36
C THR A 401 -5.82 13.96 -21.92
N ILE A 402 -6.18 14.84 -22.85
CA ILE A 402 -7.47 14.76 -23.54
C ILE A 402 -7.60 13.42 -24.29
N ASP A 403 -6.53 13.00 -24.97
CA ASP A 403 -6.54 11.71 -25.67
C ASP A 403 -6.61 10.52 -24.70
N GLU A 404 -6.08 10.66 -23.48
CA GLU A 404 -6.23 9.69 -22.39
C GLU A 404 -7.66 9.65 -21.83
N LEU A 405 -8.30 10.80 -21.61
CA LEU A 405 -9.70 10.89 -21.20
C LEU A 405 -10.62 10.22 -22.23
N ARG A 406 -10.32 10.39 -23.52
CA ARG A 406 -11.02 9.70 -24.62
C ARG A 406 -10.82 8.20 -24.59
N ALA A 407 -9.56 7.75 -24.48
CA ALA A 407 -9.24 6.32 -24.47
C ALA A 407 -9.88 5.57 -23.28
N LEU A 408 -10.14 6.27 -22.17
CA LEU A 408 -10.76 5.71 -20.97
C LEU A 408 -12.28 5.91 -20.90
N ASN A 409 -12.92 6.53 -21.91
CA ASN A 409 -14.34 6.88 -21.89
C ASN A 409 -14.75 7.83 -20.74
N LEU A 410 -13.81 8.64 -20.27
CA LEU A 410 -13.95 9.55 -19.13
C LEU A 410 -14.08 11.02 -19.54
N MET A 411 -14.44 11.31 -20.80
CA MET A 411 -14.60 12.67 -21.36
C MET A 411 -15.57 13.61 -20.60
N LYS A 412 -16.37 13.10 -19.65
CA LYS A 412 -17.21 13.92 -18.76
C LYS A 412 -16.42 14.60 -17.63
N LEU A 413 -15.28 14.03 -17.24
CA LEU A 413 -14.25 14.64 -16.38
C LEU A 413 -13.36 15.55 -17.23
#